data_AF-A0A1G1D6M5-F1
#
_entry.id   AF-A0A1G1D6M5-F1
#
_cell.length_a   1.000
_cell.length_b   1.000
_cell.length_c   1.000
_cell.angle_alpha   90.00
_cell.angle_beta   90.00
_cell.angle_gamma   90.00
#
_symmetry.space_group_name_H-M   'P 1'
#
loop_
_entity.id
_entity.type
_entity.pdbx_description
1 polymer ?
#
loop_
_entity_poly.entity_id
_entity_poly.type
_entity_poly.pdbx_seq_one_letter_code
_entity_poly.pdbx_strand_id
1 'polypeptide(L)'
;MKKVSLIVLSIMFLGLMITPLAIAEKAEDNYKLYCFQCHGSKGSGGGINAAALSTAPRDHTSATEMKKLSDKDIFTAIKEGGAAVSKSTFMPPWKSILTDDEIKDMVKHLHKLCNC
;
A
#
# COMPACT_ATOMS: atom_id res chain seq x y z
N MET A 1 46.65 5.38 38.94
CA MET A 1 45.96 4.39 38.06
C MET A 1 44.49 4.36 38.43
N LYS A 2 43.57 4.15 37.47
CA LYS A 2 42.09 4.04 37.60
C LYS A 2 41.20 5.29 37.34
N LYS A 3 41.63 6.25 36.49
CA LYS A 3 40.72 7.26 35.87
C LYS A 3 40.11 6.82 34.54
N VAL A 4 40.25 5.55 34.18
CA VAL A 4 39.81 4.99 32.88
C VAL A 4 38.35 4.49 32.91
N SER A 5 37.69 4.50 34.08
CA SER A 5 36.44 3.73 34.27
C SER A 5 35.13 4.48 34.02
N LEU A 6 35.10 5.81 33.85
CA LEU A 6 33.83 6.54 33.64
C LEU A 6 33.58 6.96 32.18
N ILE A 7 34.62 7.26 31.40
CA ILE A 7 34.45 7.79 30.04
C ILE A 7 34.03 6.69 29.06
N VAL A 8 34.49 5.45 29.26
CA VAL A 8 34.14 4.31 28.39
C VAL A 8 32.68 3.87 28.58
N LEU A 9 32.10 4.08 29.78
CA LEU A 9 30.72 3.69 30.08
C LEU A 9 29.69 4.64 29.45
N SER A 10 30.03 5.92 29.25
CA SER A 10 29.15 6.90 28.61
C SER A 10 29.05 6.76 27.09
N ILE A 11 30.06 6.17 26.44
CA ILE A 11 30.06 6.00 24.97
C ILE A 11 29.27 4.75 24.56
N MET A 12 29.20 3.71 25.42
CA MET A 12 28.39 2.51 25.16
C MET A 12 26.87 2.73 25.24
N PHE A 13 26.40 3.81 25.86
CA PHE A 13 24.95 4.11 25.95
C PHE A 13 24.41 4.89 24.75
N LEU A 14 25.26 5.52 23.94
CA LEU A 14 24.81 6.35 22.80
C LEU A 14 24.58 5.53 21.52
N GLY A 15 25.00 4.26 21.49
CA GLY A 15 24.94 3.40 20.29
C GLY A 15 23.66 2.58 20.10
N LEU A 16 22.69 2.65 21.02
CA LEU A 16 21.54 1.71 21.06
C LEU A 16 20.20 2.32 20.65
N MET A 17 20.18 3.45 19.93
CA MET A 17 18.96 4.09 19.44
C MET A 17 18.99 4.25 17.91
N ILE A 18 19.44 3.24 17.18
CA ILE A 18 19.13 3.14 15.76
C ILE A 18 17.74 2.50 15.68
N THR A 19 16.68 3.28 15.93
CA THR A 19 15.36 2.84 15.51
C THR A 19 15.43 2.66 14.00
N PRO A 20 15.16 1.48 13.45
CA PRO A 20 15.01 1.36 12.01
C PRO A 20 13.88 2.33 11.64
N LEU A 21 14.21 3.37 10.86
CA LEU A 21 13.16 4.10 10.16
C LEU A 21 12.47 3.04 9.31
N ALA A 22 11.21 2.76 9.58
CA ALA A 22 10.38 2.03 8.65
C ALA A 22 10.35 2.87 7.37
N ILE A 23 11.14 2.48 6.38
CA ILE A 23 11.13 3.10 5.06
C ILE A 23 9.86 2.59 4.40
N ALA A 24 8.85 3.46 4.27
CA ALA A 24 7.64 3.12 3.54
C ALA A 24 8.01 2.78 2.09
N GLU A 25 7.48 1.65 1.59
CA GLU A 25 7.70 1.25 0.21
C GLU A 25 6.91 2.15 -0.75
N LYS A 26 7.45 2.40 -1.94
CA LYS A 26 6.77 3.27 -2.91
C LYS A 26 5.47 2.63 -3.35
N ALA A 27 4.41 3.44 -3.45
CA ALA A 27 3.09 2.96 -3.90
C ALA A 27 3.12 2.23 -5.26
N GLU A 28 3.96 2.67 -6.20
CA GLU A 28 4.11 1.99 -7.49
C GLU A 28 4.68 0.56 -7.34
N ASP A 29 5.63 0.36 -6.43
CA ASP A 29 6.25 -0.95 -6.20
C ASP A 29 5.28 -1.87 -5.46
N ASN A 30 4.57 -1.33 -4.46
CA ASN A 30 3.48 -2.03 -3.80
C ASN A 30 2.35 -2.41 -4.79
N TYR A 31 2.01 -1.54 -5.75
CA TYR A 31 1.01 -1.84 -6.78
C TYR A 31 1.43 -2.99 -7.68
N LYS A 32 2.71 -2.98 -8.12
CA LYS A 32 3.33 -4.03 -8.92
C LYS A 32 3.47 -5.35 -8.17
N LEU A 33 3.49 -5.34 -6.84
CA LEU A 33 3.59 -6.57 -6.05
C LEU A 33 2.21 -7.16 -5.75
N TYR A 34 1.29 -6.32 -5.25
CA TYR A 34 0.04 -6.79 -4.65
C TYR A 34 -1.18 -6.66 -5.56
N CYS A 35 -1.22 -5.65 -6.44
CA CYS A 35 -2.46 -5.28 -7.14
C CYS A 35 -2.48 -5.76 -8.60
N PHE A 36 -1.33 -5.79 -9.27
CA PHE A 36 -1.23 -5.99 -10.72
C PHE A 36 -1.77 -7.34 -11.20
N GLN A 37 -1.73 -8.38 -10.35
CA GLN A 37 -2.10 -9.74 -10.74
C GLN A 37 -3.59 -9.80 -11.14
N CYS A 38 -4.41 -8.96 -10.52
CA CYS A 38 -5.84 -8.82 -10.84
C CYS A 38 -6.12 -7.56 -11.66
N HIS A 39 -5.55 -6.41 -11.27
CA HIS A 39 -5.85 -5.13 -11.93
C HIS A 39 -5.02 -4.86 -13.20
N GLY A 40 -4.03 -5.69 -13.51
CA GLY A 40 -3.12 -5.54 -14.64
C GLY A 40 -1.99 -4.56 -14.37
N SER A 41 -0.90 -4.68 -15.14
CA SER A 41 0.30 -3.84 -14.99
C SER A 41 0.06 -2.35 -15.24
N LYS A 42 -0.92 -2.02 -16.08
CA LYS A 42 -1.38 -0.65 -16.32
C LYS A 42 -2.59 -0.24 -15.47
N GLY A 43 -3.16 -1.17 -14.71
CA GLY A 43 -4.35 -0.93 -13.90
C GLY A 43 -5.69 -0.98 -14.63
N SER A 44 -5.75 -1.50 -15.86
CA SER A 44 -6.96 -1.56 -16.68
C SER A 44 -7.97 -2.66 -16.28
N GLY A 45 -7.78 -3.33 -15.15
CA GLY A 45 -8.62 -4.46 -14.70
C GLY A 45 -8.34 -5.80 -15.39
N GLY A 46 -7.35 -5.85 -16.30
CA GLY A 46 -7.02 -7.02 -17.12
C GLY A 46 -5.82 -7.83 -16.65
N GLY A 47 -5.65 -8.02 -15.33
CA GLY A 47 -4.57 -8.84 -14.79
C GLY A 47 -4.71 -10.32 -15.15
N ILE A 48 -3.62 -11.09 -14.98
CA ILE A 48 -3.59 -12.53 -15.32
C ILE A 48 -4.68 -13.33 -14.58
N ASN A 49 -5.07 -12.90 -13.38
CA ASN A 49 -6.11 -13.56 -12.59
C ASN A 49 -7.52 -13.07 -12.94
N ALA A 50 -7.69 -12.01 -13.75
CA ALA A 50 -8.99 -11.37 -13.99
C ALA A 50 -10.01 -12.31 -14.62
N ALA A 51 -9.59 -13.19 -15.54
CA ALA A 51 -10.47 -14.14 -16.23
C ALA A 51 -11.08 -15.21 -15.31
N ALA A 52 -10.47 -15.45 -14.13
CA ALA A 52 -10.95 -16.42 -13.16
C ALA A 52 -11.95 -15.82 -12.15
N LEU A 53 -12.22 -14.51 -12.22
CA LEU A 53 -13.09 -13.81 -11.27
C LEU A 53 -14.51 -13.67 -11.84
N SER A 54 -15.52 -13.89 -10.99
CA SER A 54 -16.92 -13.68 -11.33
C SER A 54 -17.29 -12.20 -11.54
N THR A 55 -16.49 -11.30 -10.96
CA THR A 55 -16.62 -9.85 -11.12
C THR A 55 -15.30 -9.30 -11.60
N ALA A 56 -15.32 -8.56 -12.71
CA ALA A 56 -14.13 -7.93 -13.26
C ALA A 56 -13.50 -6.97 -12.24
N PRO A 57 -12.17 -7.00 -12.04
CA PRO A 57 -11.47 -5.99 -11.28
C PRO A 57 -11.72 -4.60 -11.86
N ARG A 58 -11.75 -3.58 -10.99
CA ARG A 58 -11.95 -2.20 -11.43
C ARG A 58 -10.79 -1.75 -12.35
N ASP A 59 -11.16 -1.05 -13.42
CA ASP A 59 -10.24 -0.29 -14.25
C ASP A 59 -9.87 1.02 -13.54
N HIS A 60 -8.65 1.10 -13.01
CA HIS A 60 -8.09 2.27 -12.35
C HIS A 60 -7.63 3.36 -13.33
N THR A 61 -7.59 3.09 -14.63
CA THR A 61 -7.26 4.08 -15.67
C THR A 61 -8.49 4.88 -16.12
N SER A 62 -9.69 4.39 -15.81
CA SER A 62 -10.94 5.06 -16.15
C SER A 62 -11.24 6.21 -15.18
N ALA A 63 -10.95 7.45 -15.59
CA ALA A 63 -11.31 8.64 -14.83
C ALA A 63 -12.81 8.74 -14.53
N THR A 64 -13.66 8.33 -15.48
CA THR A 64 -15.11 8.31 -15.30
C THR A 64 -15.55 7.39 -14.16
N GLU A 65 -14.87 6.26 -13.99
CA GLU A 65 -15.17 5.31 -12.93
C GLU A 65 -14.53 5.72 -11.60
N MET A 66 -13.28 6.17 -11.62
CA MET A 66 -12.54 6.53 -10.41
C MET A 66 -13.08 7.79 -9.73
N LYS A 67 -13.56 8.79 -10.50
CA LYS A 67 -14.18 10.01 -9.96
C LYS A 67 -15.51 9.79 -9.23
N LYS A 68 -16.11 8.60 -9.35
CA LYS A 68 -17.31 8.22 -8.59
C LYS A 68 -16.99 7.84 -7.14
N LEU A 69 -15.71 7.63 -6.82
CA LEU A 69 -15.24 7.16 -5.54
C LEU A 69 -14.61 8.33 -4.77
N SER A 70 -14.89 8.42 -3.49
CA SER A 70 -14.10 9.28 -2.60
C SER A 70 -12.77 8.62 -2.26
N ASP A 71 -11.78 9.41 -1.84
CA ASP A 71 -10.51 8.88 -1.31
C ASP A 71 -10.75 7.89 -0.16
N LYS A 72 -11.79 8.14 0.65
CA LYS A 72 -12.19 7.24 1.74
C LYS A 72 -12.69 5.90 1.22
N ASP A 73 -13.45 5.88 0.12
CA ASP A 73 -13.94 4.63 -0.48
C ASP A 73 -12.77 3.79 -1.00
N ILE A 74 -11.84 4.43 -1.71
CA ILE A 74 -10.63 3.79 -2.24
C ILE A 74 -9.77 3.27 -1.08
N PHE A 75 -9.51 4.11 -0.08
CA PHE A 75 -8.74 3.73 1.11
C PHE A 75 -9.38 2.53 1.84
N THR A 76 -10.70 2.56 2.03
CA THR A 76 -11.43 1.47 2.70
C THR A 76 -11.37 0.18 1.89
N ALA A 77 -11.54 0.24 0.57
CA ALA A 77 -11.45 -0.92 -0.30
C ALA A 77 -10.06 -1.59 -0.23
N ILE A 78 -8.98 -0.79 -0.18
CA ILE A 78 -7.62 -1.31 -0.05
C ILE A 78 -7.39 -1.87 1.36
N LYS A 79 -7.75 -1.11 2.40
CA LYS A 79 -7.48 -1.48 3.80
C LYS A 79 -8.26 -2.72 4.23
N GLU A 80 -9.56 -2.74 3.95
CA GLU A 80 -10.51 -3.72 4.46
C GLU A 80 -10.98 -4.74 3.41
N GLY A 81 -10.53 -4.59 2.16
CA GLY A 81 -10.85 -5.50 1.05
C GLY A 81 -12.16 -5.17 0.36
N GLY A 82 -12.43 -5.87 -0.75
CA GLY A 82 -13.58 -5.58 -1.61
C GLY A 82 -14.93 -5.81 -0.93
N ALA A 83 -15.03 -6.78 -0.02
CA ALA A 83 -16.26 -7.08 0.70
C ALA A 83 -16.74 -5.89 1.56
N ALA A 84 -15.82 -5.10 2.13
CA ALA A 84 -16.13 -3.94 2.96
C ALA A 84 -16.81 -2.80 2.18
N VAL A 85 -16.70 -2.81 0.84
CA VAL A 85 -17.30 -1.81 -0.06
C VAL A 85 -18.29 -2.45 -1.05
N SER A 86 -18.89 -3.59 -0.67
CA SER A 86 -19.87 -4.32 -1.48
C SER A 86 -19.33 -4.70 -2.87
N LYS A 87 -18.06 -5.13 -2.94
CA LYS A 87 -17.37 -5.65 -4.12
C LYS A 87 -16.89 -7.09 -3.88
N SER A 88 -16.14 -7.62 -4.85
CA SER A 88 -15.63 -8.99 -4.84
C SER A 88 -14.86 -9.32 -3.55
N THR A 89 -15.17 -10.46 -2.94
CA THR A 89 -14.44 -11.01 -1.78
C THR A 89 -13.03 -11.48 -2.14
N PHE A 90 -12.73 -11.62 -3.44
CA PHE A 90 -11.39 -11.95 -3.92
C PHE A 90 -10.40 -10.77 -3.86
N MET A 91 -10.87 -9.54 -3.61
CA MET A 91 -9.99 -8.43 -3.26
C MET A 91 -9.72 -8.48 -1.74
N PRO A 92 -8.54 -8.95 -1.30
CA PRO A 92 -8.27 -9.15 0.12
C PRO A 92 -8.07 -7.82 0.86
N PRO A 93 -8.20 -7.80 2.19
CA PRO A 93 -7.78 -6.67 3.01
C PRO A 93 -6.25 -6.57 3.06
N TRP A 94 -5.70 -5.36 2.90
CA TRP A 94 -4.25 -5.14 2.92
C TRP A 94 -3.72 -4.53 4.24
N LYS A 95 -4.58 -4.25 5.23
CA LYS A 95 -4.19 -3.61 6.51
C LYS A 95 -3.13 -4.33 7.35
N SER A 96 -2.91 -5.62 7.11
CA SER A 96 -1.88 -6.41 7.81
C SER A 96 -0.53 -6.39 7.09
N ILE A 97 -0.47 -5.82 5.88
CA ILE A 97 0.70 -5.81 5.00
C ILE A 97 1.15 -4.37 4.73
N LEU A 98 0.20 -3.47 4.49
CA LEU A 98 0.44 -2.05 4.20
C LEU A 98 0.01 -1.19 5.40
N THR A 99 0.86 -0.22 5.74
CA THR A 99 0.52 0.82 6.71
C THR A 99 -0.54 1.78 6.17
N ASP A 100 -1.21 2.52 7.05
CA ASP A 100 -2.20 3.52 6.62
C ASP A 100 -1.60 4.61 5.72
N ASP A 101 -0.32 4.96 5.90
CA ASP A 101 0.35 5.94 5.05
C ASP A 101 0.68 5.37 3.66
N GLU A 102 1.10 4.11 3.57
CA GLU A 102 1.27 3.42 2.28
C GLU A 102 -0.05 3.26 1.53
N ILE A 103 -1.15 3.01 2.24
CA ILE A 103 -2.48 2.95 1.63
C ILE A 103 -2.90 4.34 1.12
N LYS A 104 -2.65 5.43 1.87
CA LYS A 104 -2.89 6.80 1.38
C LYS A 104 -2.06 7.10 0.13
N ASP A 105 -0.80 6.68 0.09
CA ASP A 105 0.04 6.85 -1.09
C ASP A 105 -0.43 5.97 -2.26
N MET A 106 -1.01 4.80 -1.97
CA MET A 106 -1.70 3.99 -2.98
C MET A 106 -2.90 4.74 -3.58
N VAL A 107 -3.72 5.43 -2.77
CA VAL A 107 -4.83 6.26 -3.28
C VAL A 107 -4.31 7.31 -4.27
N LYS A 108 -3.23 8.02 -3.92
CA LYS A 108 -2.59 9.00 -4.84
C LYS A 108 -2.05 8.33 -6.10
N HIS A 109 -1.51 7.12 -6.00
CA HIS A 109 -1.04 6.36 -7.16
C HIS A 109 -2.19 6.01 -8.10
N LEU A 110 -3.35 5.59 -7.59
CA LEU A 110 -4.52 5.29 -8.42
C LEU A 110 -5.06 6.54 -9.14
N HIS A 111 -5.06 7.68 -8.46
CA HIS A 111 -5.36 8.99 -9.06
C HIS A 111 -4.42 9.31 -10.24
N LYS A 112 -3.11 9.08 -10.06
CA LYS A 112 -2.14 9.19 -11.17
C LYS A 112 -2.47 8.25 -12.35
N LEU A 113 -3.00 7.04 -12.11
CA LEU A 113 -3.36 6.10 -13.20
C LEU A 113 -4.56 6.58 -14.02
N CYS A 114 -5.58 7.18 -13.39
CA CYS A 114 -6.74 7.74 -14.10
C CYS A 114 -6.50 9.16 -14.64
N ASN A 115 -5.38 9.81 -14.29
CA ASN A 115 -5.20 11.25 -14.47
C ASN A 115 -6.37 12.05 -13.89
N CYS A 116 -6.77 11.63 -12.68
CA CYS A 116 -7.75 12.23 -11.81
C CYS A 116 -7.15 12.31 -10.40
#